data_AF-A0A3B0UWB9-F1
#
_entry.id   AF-A0A3B0UWB9-F1
#
_cell.length_a   1.000
_cell.length_b   1.000
_cell.length_c   1.000
_cell.angle_alpha   90.00
_cell.angle_beta   90.00
_cell.angle_gamma   90.00
#
_symmetry.space_group_name_H-M   'P 1'
#
loop_
_entity.id
_entity.type
_entity.pdbx_description
1 polymer ?
#
loop_
_entity_poly.entity_id
_entity_poly.type
_entity_poly.pdbx_seq_one_letter_code
_entity_poly.pdbx_strand_id
1 'polypeptide(L)'
;MSLYFSIFAQERKENISMKEMTDTALLSQQRAEITEHYVYARLAELSKDQENKALLTDISNDELRHYHTWKNITGQKLKPNRMKVFWYLMLARVLGLSFALKLMESGEEHAQVFYEKAARIYPEVSKIAQDEEAHEKELLGILNDKRLSYVGAIVLGLNDALVELTGTLV
;
A
#
# COMPACT_ATOMS: atom_id res chain seq x y z
N MET A 1 -14.37 -36.43 26.88
CA MET A 1 -13.02 -36.38 26.27
C MET A 1 -12.98 -35.62 24.94
N SER A 2 -13.97 -35.78 24.04
CA SER A 2 -13.98 -35.12 22.71
C SER A 2 -14.12 -33.60 22.75
N LEU A 3 -15.02 -33.05 23.59
CA LEU A 3 -15.23 -31.59 23.73
C LEU A 3 -13.99 -30.83 24.24
N TYR A 4 -13.24 -31.42 25.17
CA TYR A 4 -12.03 -30.79 25.73
C TYR A 4 -10.90 -30.70 24.69
N PHE A 5 -10.79 -31.69 23.81
CA PHE A 5 -9.81 -31.71 22.73
C PHE A 5 -10.15 -30.68 21.64
N SER A 6 -11.44 -30.49 21.34
CA SER A 6 -11.93 -29.48 20.41
C SER A 6 -11.69 -28.05 20.91
N ILE A 7 -11.94 -27.78 22.20
CA ILE A 7 -11.67 -26.47 22.81
C ILE A 7 -10.15 -26.19 22.82
N PHE A 8 -9.32 -27.15 23.22
CA PHE A 8 -7.86 -26.99 23.19
C PHE A 8 -7.28 -26.83 21.78
N ALA A 9 -7.90 -27.44 20.76
CA ALA A 9 -7.49 -27.27 19.36
C ALA A 9 -7.92 -25.91 18.80
N GLN A 10 -9.08 -25.40 19.22
CA GLN A 10 -9.57 -24.06 18.89
C GLN A 10 -8.69 -22.99 19.55
N GLU A 11 -8.44 -23.09 20.85
CA GLU A 11 -7.55 -22.19 21.60
C GLU A 11 -6.09 -22.24 21.09
N ARG A 12 -5.60 -23.41 20.66
CA ARG A 12 -4.27 -23.49 20.00
C ARG A 12 -4.28 -22.84 18.63
N LYS A 13 -5.32 -22.99 17.81
CA LYS A 13 -5.41 -22.30 16.51
C LYS A 13 -5.52 -20.78 16.69
N GLU A 14 -6.28 -20.31 17.67
CA GLU A 14 -6.39 -18.89 18.02
C GLU A 14 -5.07 -18.32 18.57
N ASN A 15 -4.38 -19.05 19.46
CA ASN A 15 -3.06 -18.63 19.97
C ASN A 15 -1.94 -18.71 18.91
N ILE A 16 -2.03 -19.63 17.95
CA ILE A 16 -1.11 -19.69 16.81
C ILE A 16 -1.38 -18.53 15.85
N SER A 17 -2.65 -18.13 15.67
CA SER A 17 -3.05 -16.98 14.83
C SER A 17 -2.54 -15.64 15.38
N MET A 18 -2.59 -15.39 16.70
CA MET A 18 -2.04 -14.16 17.28
C MET A 18 -0.50 -14.10 17.22
N LYS A 19 0.18 -15.25 17.26
CA LYS A 19 1.66 -15.30 17.28
C LYS A 19 2.30 -14.98 15.94
N GLU A 20 1.55 -15.04 14.84
CA GLU A 20 2.06 -14.79 13.49
C GLU A 20 2.16 -13.30 13.13
N MET A 21 1.37 -12.43 13.77
CA MET A 21 1.37 -11.00 13.50
C MET A 21 2.09 -10.25 14.63
N THR A 22 3.35 -9.90 14.39
CA THR A 22 4.17 -9.18 15.38
C THR A 22 3.70 -7.74 15.54
N ASP A 23 3.78 -7.19 16.77
CA ASP A 23 3.51 -5.77 17.05
C ASP A 23 4.27 -4.83 16.10
N THR A 24 5.48 -5.22 15.71
CA THR A 24 6.32 -4.50 14.74
C THR A 24 5.63 -4.35 13.38
N ALA A 25 4.94 -5.38 12.90
CA ALA A 25 4.25 -5.34 11.62
C ALA A 25 3.03 -4.41 11.66
N LEU A 26 2.24 -4.46 12.75
CA LEU A 26 1.11 -3.55 12.97
C LEU A 26 1.57 -2.09 13.04
N LEU A 27 2.63 -1.81 13.81
CA LEU A 27 3.21 -0.47 13.91
C LEU A 27 3.83 -0.01 12.58
N SER A 28 4.35 -0.94 11.77
CA SER A 28 4.85 -0.64 10.43
C SER A 28 3.72 -0.19 9.52
N GLN A 29 2.60 -0.93 9.48
CA GLN A 29 1.45 -0.53 8.68
C GLN A 29 0.85 0.78 9.17
N GLN A 30 0.62 0.92 10.48
CA GLN A 30 0.18 2.19 11.04
C GLN A 30 1.06 3.38 10.60
N ARG A 31 2.39 3.18 10.53
CA ARG A 31 3.30 4.23 10.06
C ARG A 31 3.18 4.46 8.56
N ALA A 32 2.97 3.41 7.76
CA ALA A 32 2.76 3.50 6.32
C ALA A 32 1.56 4.40 6.02
N GLU A 33 0.41 4.10 6.61
CA GLU A 33 -0.88 4.77 6.43
C GLU A 33 -0.78 6.28 6.69
N ILE A 34 -0.21 6.67 7.84
CA ILE A 34 0.00 8.11 8.12
C ILE A 34 1.03 8.73 7.19
N THR A 35 2.00 7.97 6.67
CA THR A 35 2.96 8.46 5.68
C THR A 35 2.27 8.67 4.33
N GLU A 36 1.47 7.71 3.85
CA GLU A 36 0.69 7.78 2.61
C GLU A 36 -0.31 8.94 2.65
N HIS A 37 -1.03 9.14 3.77
CA HIS A 37 -1.86 10.33 3.98
C HIS A 37 -1.13 11.62 3.59
N TYR A 38 0.08 11.84 4.12
CA TYR A 38 0.86 13.05 3.81
C TYR A 38 1.40 13.04 2.39
N VAL A 39 1.69 11.89 1.79
CA VAL A 39 2.12 11.82 0.39
C VAL A 39 0.96 12.21 -0.52
N TYR A 40 -0.20 11.56 -0.41
CA TYR A 40 -1.38 11.85 -1.21
C TYR A 40 -1.84 13.30 -1.08
N ALA A 41 -1.90 13.84 0.15
CA ALA A 41 -2.25 15.25 0.37
C ALA A 41 -1.33 16.20 -0.41
N ARG A 42 -0.02 15.92 -0.41
CA ARG A 42 0.99 16.73 -1.10
C ARG A 42 0.98 16.50 -2.60
N LEU A 43 0.65 15.31 -3.08
CA LEU A 43 0.47 15.05 -4.50
C LEU A 43 -0.79 15.74 -5.04
N ALA A 44 -1.87 15.78 -4.26
CA ALA A 44 -3.07 16.55 -4.58
C ALA A 44 -2.77 18.04 -4.76
N GLU A 45 -1.92 18.62 -3.89
CA GLU A 45 -1.44 20.01 -4.02
C GLU A 45 -0.63 20.26 -5.32
N LEU A 46 0.07 19.23 -5.81
CA LEU A 46 0.88 19.30 -7.04
C LEU A 46 0.07 18.99 -8.31
N SER A 47 -1.08 18.35 -8.19
CA SER A 47 -1.95 18.04 -9.31
C SER A 47 -2.52 19.33 -9.91
N LYS A 48 -2.39 19.46 -11.23
CA LYS A 48 -3.00 20.57 -12.00
C LYS A 48 -4.43 20.26 -12.40
N ASP A 49 -4.76 18.98 -12.49
CA ASP A 49 -6.10 18.51 -12.82
C ASP A 49 -6.95 18.47 -11.55
N GLN A 50 -8.14 19.05 -11.63
CA GLN A 50 -9.01 19.23 -10.48
C GLN A 50 -9.70 17.92 -10.05
N GLU A 51 -9.96 17.00 -10.98
CA GLU A 51 -10.53 15.68 -10.69
C GLU A 51 -9.48 14.83 -9.97
N ASN A 52 -8.25 14.79 -10.49
CA ASN A 52 -7.13 14.11 -9.85
C ASN A 52 -6.82 14.70 -8.47
N LYS A 53 -6.92 16.02 -8.32
CA LYS A 53 -6.73 16.67 -7.02
C LYS A 53 -7.79 16.25 -6.02
N ALA A 54 -9.06 16.18 -6.43
CA ALA A 54 -10.15 15.73 -5.57
C ALA A 54 -9.93 14.27 -5.15
N LEU A 55 -9.69 13.38 -6.12
CA LEU A 55 -9.42 11.96 -5.87
C LEU A 55 -8.27 11.74 -4.89
N LEU A 56 -7.11 12.37 -5.13
CA LEU A 56 -5.95 12.24 -4.23
C LEU A 56 -6.21 12.84 -2.84
N THR A 57 -7.09 13.84 -2.73
CA THR A 57 -7.50 14.38 -1.43
C THR A 57 -8.41 13.39 -0.69
N ASP A 58 -9.31 12.74 -1.40
CA ASP A 58 -10.21 11.73 -0.83
C ASP A 58 -9.41 10.52 -0.34
N ILE A 59 -8.55 9.93 -1.17
CA ILE A 59 -7.63 8.84 -0.78
C ILE A 59 -6.79 9.26 0.43
N SER A 60 -6.22 10.47 0.43
CA SER A 60 -5.48 10.98 1.58
C SER A 60 -6.30 10.96 2.89
N ASN A 61 -7.58 11.30 2.83
CA ASN A 61 -8.45 11.26 4.00
C ASN A 61 -8.77 9.82 4.44
N ASP A 62 -8.81 8.88 3.49
CA ASP A 62 -9.02 7.46 3.73
C ASP A 62 -7.82 6.88 4.49
N GLU A 63 -6.59 7.14 4.04
CA GLU A 63 -5.36 6.77 4.74
C GLU A 63 -5.30 7.30 6.18
N LEU A 64 -5.82 8.52 6.40
CA LEU A 64 -5.87 9.09 7.74
C LEU A 64 -6.86 8.33 8.64
N ARG A 65 -8.00 7.88 8.09
CA ARG A 65 -8.94 7.01 8.80
C ARG A 65 -8.32 5.65 9.09
N HIS A 66 -7.62 5.06 8.12
CA HIS A 66 -6.92 3.79 8.30
C HIS A 66 -5.86 3.88 9.40
N TYR A 67 -5.03 4.94 9.41
CA TYR A 67 -4.11 5.23 10.51
C TYR A 67 -4.81 5.29 11.87
N HIS A 68 -6.01 5.87 11.94
CA HIS A 68 -6.78 5.94 13.17
C HIS A 68 -7.32 4.57 13.61
N THR A 69 -7.78 3.74 12.68
CA THR A 69 -8.14 2.34 12.95
C THR A 69 -6.94 1.60 13.53
N TRP A 70 -5.78 1.68 12.89
CA TRP A 70 -4.56 1.07 13.40
C TRP A 70 -4.12 1.62 14.75
N LYS A 71 -4.23 2.93 14.98
CA LYS A 71 -3.94 3.54 16.27
C LYS A 71 -4.82 2.98 17.39
N ASN A 72 -6.08 2.67 17.10
CA ASN A 72 -6.99 2.07 18.08
C ASN A 72 -6.58 0.63 18.41
N ILE A 73 -6.10 -0.13 17.40
CA ILE A 73 -5.59 -1.50 17.56
C ILE A 73 -4.25 -1.52 18.32
N THR A 74 -3.29 -0.69 17.92
CA THR A 74 -1.93 -0.69 18.49
C THR A 74 -1.81 0.07 19.81
N GLY A 75 -2.75 0.99 20.08
CA GLY A 75 -2.69 1.91 21.21
C GLY A 75 -1.58 2.96 21.13
N GLN A 76 -0.84 3.05 20.01
CA GLN A 76 0.31 3.94 19.86
C GLN A 76 0.03 5.09 18.90
N LYS A 77 0.62 6.27 19.18
CA LYS A 77 0.56 7.42 18.26
C LYS A 77 1.87 7.53 17.49
N LEU A 78 1.87 7.12 16.22
CA LEU A 78 3.04 7.22 15.35
C LEU A 78 3.05 8.52 14.53
N LYS A 79 4.25 8.96 14.17
CA LYS A 79 4.49 10.07 13.23
C LYS A 79 4.83 9.51 11.84
N PRO A 80 4.55 10.24 10.75
CA PRO A 80 4.91 9.81 9.40
C PRO A 80 6.41 9.73 9.19
N ASN A 81 6.82 8.88 8.25
CA ASN A 81 8.19 8.84 7.78
C ASN A 81 8.45 9.99 6.80
N ARG A 82 8.97 11.10 7.33
CA ARG A 82 9.26 12.32 6.54
C ARG A 82 10.20 12.09 5.36
N MET A 83 11.13 11.15 5.48
CA MET A 83 12.06 10.83 4.39
C MET A 83 11.32 10.17 3.22
N LYS A 84 10.42 9.21 3.51
CA LYS A 84 9.56 8.61 2.48
C LYS A 84 8.64 9.64 1.84
N VAL A 85 8.03 10.54 2.63
CA VAL A 85 7.22 11.63 2.08
C VAL A 85 8.01 12.46 1.08
N PHE A 86 9.21 12.91 1.48
CA PHE A 86 10.07 13.68 0.60
C PHE A 86 10.45 12.91 -0.67
N TRP A 87 10.79 11.63 -0.54
CA TRP A 87 11.19 10.77 -1.65
C TRP A 87 10.11 10.65 -2.73
N TYR A 88 8.87 10.30 -2.35
CA TYR A 88 7.77 10.21 -3.31
C TYR A 88 7.46 11.55 -3.98
N LEU A 89 7.57 12.66 -3.24
CA LEU A 89 7.39 14.00 -3.80
C LEU A 89 8.51 14.41 -4.76
N MET A 90 9.72 13.87 -4.61
CA MET A 90 10.79 14.03 -5.59
C MET A 90 10.54 13.20 -6.83
N LEU A 91 10.14 11.94 -6.68
CA LEU A 91 9.78 11.07 -7.81
C LEU A 91 8.66 11.67 -8.65
N ALA A 92 7.60 12.18 -8.01
CA ALA A 92 6.48 12.81 -8.70
C ALA A 92 6.91 14.02 -9.54
N ARG A 93 7.89 14.80 -9.06
CA ARG A 93 8.43 15.96 -9.79
C ARG A 93 9.33 15.58 -10.95
N VAL A 94 10.18 14.57 -10.76
CA VAL A 94 11.18 14.17 -11.76
C VAL A 94 10.57 13.27 -12.83
N LEU A 95 9.88 12.21 -12.42
CA LEU A 95 9.36 11.15 -13.29
C LEU A 95 7.90 11.37 -13.68
N GLY A 96 7.14 12.12 -12.88
CA GLY A 96 5.73 12.41 -13.11
C GLY A 96 4.82 11.81 -12.04
N LEU A 97 3.60 12.33 -11.94
CA LEU A 97 2.63 11.95 -10.92
C LEU A 97 2.28 10.46 -11.01
N SER A 98 1.96 9.95 -12.20
CA SER A 98 1.58 8.55 -12.42
C SER A 98 2.67 7.56 -12.02
N PHE A 99 3.95 7.92 -12.20
CA PHE A 99 5.05 7.07 -11.76
C PHE A 99 5.12 6.97 -10.23
N ALA A 100 5.00 8.11 -9.54
CA ALA A 100 4.99 8.13 -8.08
C ALA A 100 3.83 7.32 -7.51
N LEU A 101 2.62 7.50 -8.07
CA LEU A 101 1.44 6.75 -7.66
C LEU A 101 1.61 5.26 -7.90
N LYS A 102 2.03 4.83 -9.11
CA LYS A 102 2.21 3.39 -9.36
C LYS A 102 3.26 2.75 -8.44
N LEU A 103 4.31 3.50 -8.07
CA LEU A 103 5.29 3.01 -7.11
C LEU A 103 4.70 2.89 -5.69
N MET A 104 3.82 3.80 -5.28
CA MET A 104 3.10 3.70 -4.00
C MET A 104 2.21 2.46 -3.97
N GLU A 105 1.33 2.30 -4.96
CA GLU A 105 0.42 1.15 -5.10
C GLU A 105 1.16 -0.19 -5.08
N SER A 106 2.34 -0.25 -5.72
CA SER A 106 3.13 -1.49 -5.70
C SER A 106 3.56 -1.89 -4.29
N GLY A 107 3.68 -0.97 -3.35
CA GLY A 107 3.95 -1.28 -1.95
C GLY A 107 2.74 -1.87 -1.23
N GLU A 108 1.54 -1.42 -1.59
CA GLU A 108 0.25 -1.82 -1.00
C GLU A 108 -0.22 -3.19 -1.51
N GLU A 109 0.01 -3.52 -2.79
CA GLU A 109 -0.24 -4.85 -3.35
C GLU A 109 0.49 -5.94 -2.53
N HIS A 110 1.72 -5.67 -2.10
CA HIS A 110 2.48 -6.58 -1.26
C HIS A 110 1.96 -6.64 0.19
N ALA A 111 1.18 -5.64 0.62
CA ALA A 111 0.55 -5.56 1.93
C ALA A 111 -0.83 -6.24 2.00
N GLN A 112 -1.47 -6.58 0.86
CA GLN A 112 -2.79 -7.21 0.83
C GLN A 112 -2.86 -8.51 1.66
N VAL A 113 -1.84 -9.36 1.57
CA VAL A 113 -1.74 -10.59 2.38
C VAL A 113 -1.69 -10.29 3.88
N PHE A 114 -1.07 -9.17 4.26
CA PHE A 114 -1.06 -8.73 5.66
C PHE A 114 -2.45 -8.31 6.11
N TYR A 115 -3.16 -7.50 5.31
CA TYR A 115 -4.52 -7.06 5.63
C TYR A 115 -5.49 -8.24 5.77
N GLU A 116 -5.43 -9.24 4.88
CA GLU A 116 -6.26 -10.44 4.98
C GLU A 116 -6.02 -11.22 6.29
N LYS A 117 -4.75 -11.33 6.72
CA LYS A 117 -4.40 -11.98 7.98
C LYS A 117 -4.85 -11.15 9.18
N ALA A 118 -4.63 -9.84 9.12
CA ALA A 118 -5.05 -8.91 10.17
C ALA A 118 -6.57 -8.89 10.33
N ALA A 119 -7.34 -8.91 9.23
CA ALA A 119 -8.79 -8.92 9.23
C ALA A 119 -9.42 -10.14 9.93
N ARG A 120 -8.69 -11.27 9.99
CA ARG A 120 -9.12 -12.45 10.76
C ARG A 120 -9.08 -12.23 12.28
N ILE A 121 -8.23 -11.31 12.73
CA ILE A 121 -8.01 -11.00 14.15
C ILE A 121 -8.76 -9.71 14.53
N TYR A 122 -8.73 -8.71 13.64
CA TYR A 122 -9.34 -7.39 13.79
C TYR A 122 -10.33 -7.16 12.64
N PRO A 123 -11.61 -7.53 12.79
CA PRO A 123 -12.60 -7.46 11.71
C PRO A 123 -12.71 -6.07 11.04
N GLU A 124 -12.44 -5.00 11.79
CA GLU A 124 -12.42 -3.63 11.30
C GLU A 124 -11.37 -3.39 10.19
N VAL A 125 -10.29 -4.19 10.15
CA VAL A 125 -9.25 -4.12 9.10
C VAL A 125 -9.78 -4.59 7.74
N SER A 126 -10.86 -5.37 7.71
CA SER A 126 -11.46 -5.78 6.44
C SER A 126 -11.95 -4.59 5.61
N LYS A 127 -12.31 -3.47 6.25
CA LYS A 127 -12.71 -2.26 5.54
C LYS A 127 -11.52 -1.58 4.87
N ILE A 128 -10.39 -1.50 5.57
CA ILE A 128 -9.12 -0.98 5.02
C ILE A 128 -8.75 -1.75 3.75
N ALA A 129 -8.75 -3.08 3.80
CA ALA A 129 -8.43 -3.92 2.64
C ALA A 129 -9.32 -3.66 1.40
N GLN A 130 -10.61 -3.34 1.63
CA GLN A 130 -11.54 -3.01 0.54
C GLN A 130 -11.31 -1.60 0.00
N ASP A 131 -10.95 -0.67 0.88
CA ASP A 131 -10.63 0.70 0.51
C ASP A 131 -9.35 0.72 -0.33
N GLU A 132 -8.30 -0.05 0.01
CA GLU A 132 -7.09 -0.14 -0.82
C GLU A 132 -7.35 -0.73 -2.22
N GLU A 133 -8.20 -1.76 -2.32
CA GLU A 133 -8.58 -2.30 -3.64
C GLU A 133 -9.36 -1.27 -4.48
N ALA A 134 -10.10 -0.36 -3.82
CA ALA A 134 -10.80 0.72 -4.49
C ALA A 134 -9.82 1.83 -4.92
N HIS A 135 -8.87 2.20 -4.04
CA HIS A 135 -7.83 3.19 -4.33
C HIS A 135 -7.05 2.80 -5.59
N GLU A 136 -6.59 1.55 -5.70
CA GLU A 136 -5.84 1.09 -6.88
C GLU A 136 -6.66 1.30 -8.17
N LYS A 137 -7.95 0.93 -8.14
CA LYS A 137 -8.85 1.06 -9.30
C LYS A 137 -9.12 2.51 -9.67
N GLU A 138 -9.33 3.37 -8.70
CA GLU A 138 -9.57 4.80 -8.92
C GLU A 138 -8.32 5.48 -9.49
N LEU A 139 -7.13 5.08 -9.02
CA LEU A 139 -5.86 5.62 -9.47
C LEU A 139 -5.50 5.20 -10.91
N LEU A 140 -6.05 4.12 -11.46
CA LEU A 140 -5.86 3.72 -12.86
C LEU A 140 -6.19 4.87 -13.84
N GLY A 141 -7.18 5.70 -13.52
CA GLY A 141 -7.54 6.87 -14.32
C GLY A 141 -6.42 7.90 -14.45
N ILE A 142 -5.59 8.03 -13.41
CA ILE A 142 -4.43 8.94 -13.36
C ILE A 142 -3.23 8.35 -14.10
N LEU A 143 -3.15 7.02 -14.25
CA LEU A 143 -1.95 6.35 -14.76
C LEU A 143 -1.69 6.53 -16.27
N ASN A 144 -2.54 7.25 -17.00
CA ASN A 144 -2.39 7.54 -18.43
C ASN A 144 -1.38 8.67 -18.76
N ASP A 145 -0.24 8.74 -18.06
CA ASP A 145 0.84 9.68 -18.37
C ASP A 145 1.83 9.09 -19.40
N LYS A 146 2.07 9.86 -20.47
CA LYS A 146 3.04 9.54 -21.54
C LYS A 146 4.43 9.18 -21.02
N ARG A 147 4.86 9.76 -19.89
CA ARG A 147 6.16 9.46 -19.26
C ARG A 147 6.22 8.04 -18.71
N LEU A 148 5.15 7.57 -18.07
CA LEU A 148 5.08 6.21 -17.54
C LEU A 148 5.12 5.18 -18.67
N SER A 149 4.38 5.42 -19.75
CA SER A 149 4.42 4.57 -20.95
C SER A 149 5.82 4.51 -21.58
N TYR A 150 6.52 5.65 -21.64
CA TYR A 150 7.88 5.72 -22.18
C TYR A 150 8.90 4.92 -21.37
N VAL A 151 8.85 5.03 -20.02
CA VAL A 151 9.70 4.23 -19.14
C VAL A 151 9.38 2.73 -19.28
N GLY A 152 8.10 2.36 -19.36
CA GLY A 152 7.69 0.97 -19.62
C GLY A 152 8.25 0.42 -20.93
N ALA A 153 8.19 1.19 -22.01
CA ALA A 153 8.75 0.80 -23.31
C ALA A 153 10.28 0.63 -23.27
N ILE A 154 11.00 1.47 -22.51
CA ILE A 154 12.45 1.32 -22.30
C ILE A 154 12.76 0.02 -21.55
N VAL A 155 12.03 -0.27 -20.47
CA VAL A 155 12.25 -1.49 -19.66
C VAL A 155 11.95 -2.74 -20.48
N LEU A 156 10.88 -2.73 -21.27
CA LEU A 156 10.56 -3.81 -22.20
C LEU A 156 11.65 -3.99 -23.26
N GLY A 157 12.09 -2.91 -23.91
CA GLY A 157 13.17 -2.99 -24.90
C GLY A 157 14.52 -3.45 -24.32
N LEU A 158 14.83 -3.08 -23.07
CA LEU A 158 16.00 -3.60 -22.34
C LEU A 158 15.86 -5.08 -22.04
N ASN A 159 14.67 -5.54 -21.64
CA ASN A 159 14.39 -6.94 -21.38
C ASN A 159 14.46 -7.76 -22.67
N ASP A 160 13.88 -7.26 -23.76
CA ASP A 160 13.95 -7.87 -25.09
C ASP A 160 15.40 -7.98 -25.56
N ALA A 161 16.21 -6.92 -25.40
CA ALA A 161 17.63 -6.95 -25.73
C ALA A 161 18.43 -7.92 -24.85
N LEU A 162 18.11 -8.02 -23.55
CA LEU A 162 18.73 -8.98 -22.64
C LEU A 162 18.37 -10.42 -23.02
N VAL A 163 17.10 -10.68 -23.33
CA VAL A 163 16.62 -11.99 -23.79
C VAL A 163 17.25 -12.34 -25.13
N GLU A 164 17.39 -11.39 -26.06
CA GLU A 164 18.06 -11.60 -27.35
C GLU A 164 19.55 -11.93 -27.18
N LEU A 165 20.25 -11.20 -26.30
CA LEU A 165 21.67 -11.42 -26.04
C LEU A 165 21.95 -12.71 -25.23
N THR A 166 21.02 -13.11 -24.37
CA THR A 166 21.16 -14.35 -23.57
C THR A 166 20.61 -15.58 -24.29
N GLY A 167 19.64 -15.41 -25.18
CA GLY A 167 19.10 -16.45 -26.05
C GLY A 167 19.98 -16.78 -27.26
N THR A 168 20.88 -15.87 -27.66
CA THR A 168 21.92 -16.13 -28.67
C THR A 168 23.18 -16.82 -28.12
N LEU A 169 23.26 -17.04 -26.80
CA LEU A 169 24.38 -17.72 -26.10
C LEU A 169 24.11 -19.20 -25.76
N VAL A 170 23.12 -19.84 -26.41
CA VAL A 170 22.90 -21.31 -26.37
C VAL A 170 23.27 -21.93 -27.71
#